data_AF-A0A832TH49-F1
#
_entry.id   AF-A0A832TH49-F1
#
_cell.length_a   1.000
_cell.length_b   1.000
_cell.length_c   1.000
_cell.angle_alpha   90.00
_cell.angle_beta   90.00
_cell.angle_gamma   90.00
#
_symmetry.space_group_name_H-M   'P 1'
#
loop_
_entity.id
_entity.type
_entity.pdbx_description
1 polymer ?
#
loop_
_entity_poly.entity_id
_entity_poly.type
_entity_poly.pdbx_seq_one_letter_code
_entity_poly.pdbx_strand_id
1 'polypeptide(L)'
;MPPTIRAMTRVLLPIILGILYIAACALFLPQESALLLAGLMLAYVIPPAGKESVIPLGIALGFPWWLIGTSIALLDVLAGLFMALNFELAFNVPLLGGWISRFMDHGQAFLSRRPYLKKFYFSGLVLFVMFPLQGSGGIGGSLAGRLLGMPRGTVLLAITLGAFLGCYLIALGSEFIWELVITRPALGITVAVAVIATILAGYLAYRRRMPRVSDE
;
A
#
# COMPACT_ATOMS: atom_id res chain seq x y z
N MET A 1 -17.40 21.54 21.93
CA MET A 1 -15.93 21.56 21.75
C MET A 1 -15.59 22.61 20.71
N PRO A 2 -14.61 23.50 20.97
CA PRO A 2 -14.19 24.51 20.00
C PRO A 2 -13.65 23.86 18.70
N PRO A 3 -13.83 24.52 17.54
CA PRO A 3 -13.59 23.95 16.21
C PRO A 3 -12.13 23.48 15.99
N THR A 4 -11.17 24.13 16.65
CA THR A 4 -9.73 23.79 16.63
C THR A 4 -9.42 22.45 17.29
N ILE A 5 -10.05 22.12 18.42
CA ILE A 5 -9.82 20.85 19.14
C ILE A 5 -10.34 19.66 18.32
N ARG A 6 -11.44 19.84 17.59
CA ARG A 6 -12.01 18.80 16.72
C ARG A 6 -11.15 18.54 15.48
N ALA A 7 -10.45 19.56 14.99
CA ALA A 7 -9.50 19.41 13.88
C ALA A 7 -8.21 18.72 14.34
N MET A 8 -7.65 19.14 15.48
CA MET A 8 -6.42 18.54 16.04
C MET A 8 -6.61 17.06 16.38
N THR A 9 -7.74 16.69 16.98
CA THR A 9 -8.03 15.29 17.33
C THR A 9 -8.12 14.39 16.10
N ARG A 10 -8.64 14.87 14.97
CA ARG A 10 -8.72 14.10 13.71
C ARG A 10 -7.37 13.83 13.07
N VAL A 11 -6.43 14.77 13.18
CA VAL A 11 -5.06 14.64 12.66
C VAL A 11 -4.23 13.75 13.58
N LEU A 12 -4.33 13.96 14.89
CA LEU A 12 -3.53 13.25 15.88
C LEU A 12 -3.95 11.78 16.04
N LEU A 13 -5.23 11.44 15.86
CA LEU A 13 -5.73 10.08 16.08
C LEU A 13 -4.97 8.99 15.29
N PRO A 14 -4.83 9.05 13.95
CA PRO A 14 -4.09 8.02 13.21
C PRO A 14 -2.60 7.98 13.57
N ILE A 15 -2.00 9.13 13.90
CA ILE A 15 -0.59 9.21 14.30
C ILE A 15 -0.40 8.53 15.67
N ILE A 16 -1.25 8.86 16.64
CA ILE A 16 -1.23 8.26 17.99
C ILE A 16 -1.45 6.76 17.90
N LEU A 17 -2.38 6.29 17.06
CA LEU A 17 -2.60 4.85 16.86
C LEU A 17 -1.36 4.15 16.29
N GLY A 18 -0.65 4.78 15.34
CA GLY A 18 0.61 4.27 14.81
C GLY A 18 1.72 4.22 15.85
N ILE A 19 1.87 5.28 16.66
CA ILE A 19 2.85 5.32 17.76
C ILE A 19 2.51 4.26 18.81
N LEU A 20 1.25 4.13 19.19
CA LEU A 20 0.78 3.15 20.17
C LEU A 20 1.05 1.72 19.68
N TYR A 21 0.86 1.45 18.38
CA TYR A 21 1.19 0.17 17.79
C TYR A 21 2.69 -0.14 17.86
N ILE A 22 3.56 0.81 17.48
CA ILE A 22 5.02 0.63 17.57
C ILE A 22 5.45 0.44 19.03
N ALA A 23 4.89 1.21 19.95
CA ALA A 23 5.16 1.08 21.38
C ALA A 23 4.71 -0.30 21.91
N ALA A 24 3.54 -0.78 21.50
CA ALA A 24 3.08 -2.13 21.85
C ALA A 24 4.03 -3.19 21.32
N CYS A 25 4.45 -3.11 20.05
CA CYS A 25 5.44 -4.03 19.48
C CYS A 25 6.77 -3.98 20.26
N ALA A 26 7.22 -2.81 20.69
CA ALA A 26 8.46 -2.65 21.47
C ALA A 26 8.40 -3.29 22.87
N LEU A 27 7.21 -3.56 23.42
CA LEU A 27 7.05 -4.29 24.68
C LEU A 27 7.20 -5.80 24.52
N PHE A 28 6.89 -6.33 23.32
CA PHE A 28 6.91 -7.78 23.04
C PHE A 28 8.15 -8.22 22.25
N LEU A 29 8.82 -7.31 21.54
CA LEU A 29 9.99 -7.61 20.74
C LEU A 29 11.29 -7.17 21.43
N PRO A 30 12.42 -7.86 21.16
CA PRO A 30 13.74 -7.35 21.50
C PRO A 30 13.95 -5.94 20.92
N GLN A 31 14.71 -5.11 21.64
CA GLN A 31 14.89 -3.70 21.28
C GLN A 31 15.44 -3.51 19.85
N GLU A 32 16.35 -4.38 19.41
CA GLU A 32 16.89 -4.36 18.04
C GLU A 32 15.80 -4.64 16.99
N SER A 33 14.99 -5.67 17.19
CA SER A 33 13.89 -6.02 16.28
C SER A 33 12.79 -4.95 16.29
N ALA A 34 12.49 -4.34 17.43
CA ALA A 34 11.53 -3.23 17.50
C ALA A 34 12.02 -2.01 16.69
N LEU A 35 13.30 -1.67 16.77
CA LEU A 35 13.91 -0.58 16.01
C LEU A 35 13.93 -0.88 14.51
N LEU A 36 14.26 -2.11 14.11
CA LEU A 36 14.22 -2.54 12.72
C LEU A 36 12.80 -2.47 12.15
N LEU A 37 11.79 -2.95 12.89
CA LEU A 37 10.39 -2.86 12.48
C LEU A 37 9.94 -1.40 12.32
N ALA A 38 10.27 -0.55 13.28
CA ALA A 38 9.97 0.88 13.21
C ALA A 38 10.67 1.54 12.01
N GLY A 39 11.92 1.16 11.72
CA GLY A 39 12.67 1.61 10.54
C GLY A 39 12.01 1.18 9.23
N LEU A 40 11.55 -0.06 9.12
CA LEU A 40 10.81 -0.57 7.96
C LEU A 40 9.48 0.15 7.77
N MET A 41 8.75 0.40 8.87
CA MET A 41 7.51 1.17 8.85
C MET A 41 7.74 2.62 8.39
N LEU A 42 8.82 3.24 8.85
CA LEU A 42 9.21 4.59 8.42
C LEU A 42 9.65 4.62 6.95
N ALA A 43 10.38 3.60 6.50
CA ALA A 43 10.78 3.43 5.10
C ALA A 43 9.57 3.25 4.17
N TYR A 44 8.47 2.66 4.65
CA TYR A 44 7.22 2.60 3.89
C TYR A 44 6.54 3.97 3.73
N VAL A 45 6.64 4.83 4.76
CA VAL A 45 6.03 6.18 4.74
C VAL A 45 6.80 7.13 3.83
N ILE A 46 8.12 6.99 3.72
CA ILE A 46 8.97 7.84 2.87
C ILE A 46 9.20 7.15 1.52
N PRO A 47 8.71 7.70 0.39
CA PRO A 47 9.01 7.17 -0.94
C PRO A 47 10.53 7.03 -1.12
N PRO A 48 11.07 5.89 -1.60
CA PRO A 48 10.54 5.12 -2.74
C PRO A 48 10.09 3.67 -2.45
N ALA A 49 10.13 3.18 -1.22
CA ALA A 49 9.87 1.76 -0.92
C ALA A 49 8.37 1.49 -0.70
N GLY A 50 7.75 0.68 -1.58
CA GLY A 50 6.38 0.20 -1.36
C GLY A 50 6.33 -1.12 -0.58
N LYS A 51 5.12 -1.63 -0.36
CA LYS A 51 4.86 -2.88 0.39
C LYS A 51 5.51 -4.09 -0.27
N GLU A 52 5.69 -4.04 -1.59
CA GLU A 52 6.41 -5.03 -2.38
C GLU A 52 7.91 -5.11 -2.08
N SER A 53 8.50 -4.05 -1.51
CA SER A 53 9.91 -4.03 -1.12
C SER A 53 10.07 -4.26 0.38
N VAL A 54 9.24 -3.60 1.19
CA VAL A 54 9.36 -3.61 2.65
C VAL A 54 8.99 -4.96 3.25
N ILE A 55 7.97 -5.63 2.74
CA ILE A 55 7.51 -6.92 3.28
C ILE A 55 8.53 -8.04 3.04
N PRO A 56 9.03 -8.29 1.80
CA PRO A 56 10.05 -9.31 1.60
C PRO A 56 11.35 -9.01 2.36
N LEU A 57 11.74 -7.73 2.45
CA LEU A 57 12.91 -7.32 3.22
C LEU A 57 12.74 -7.62 4.71
N GLY A 58 11.56 -7.35 5.28
CA GLY A 58 11.27 -7.69 6.68
C GLY A 58 11.35 -9.20 6.93
N ILE A 59 10.83 -10.02 6.02
CA ILE A 59 10.93 -11.48 6.12
C ILE A 59 12.40 -11.94 6.03
N ALA A 60 13.19 -11.37 5.12
CA ALA A 60 14.61 -11.65 5.02
C ALA A 60 15.41 -11.24 6.27
N LEU A 61 14.97 -10.20 6.98
CA LEU A 61 15.52 -9.78 8.28
C LEU A 61 15.05 -10.64 9.46
N GLY A 62 14.22 -11.67 9.21
CA GLY A 62 13.77 -12.64 10.21
C GLY A 62 12.46 -12.27 10.91
N PHE A 63 11.73 -11.26 10.44
CA PHE A 63 10.40 -10.98 10.98
C PHE A 63 9.39 -12.01 10.49
N PRO A 64 8.48 -12.49 11.36
CA PRO A 64 7.44 -13.40 10.92
C PRO A 64 6.47 -12.68 9.97
N TRP A 65 6.06 -13.36 8.91
CA TRP A 65 5.20 -12.83 7.84
C TRP A 65 3.95 -12.09 8.35
N TRP A 66 3.32 -12.59 9.42
CA TRP A 66 2.10 -12.01 9.99
C TRP A 66 2.37 -10.66 10.67
N LEU A 67 3.54 -10.49 11.31
CA LEU A 67 3.89 -9.26 12.01
C LEU A 67 4.21 -8.15 11.01
N ILE A 68 5.09 -8.41 10.05
CA ILE A 68 5.45 -7.41 9.04
C ILE A 68 4.25 -7.11 8.13
N GLY A 69 3.50 -8.14 7.72
CA GLY A 69 2.30 -7.99 6.91
C GLY A 69 1.23 -7.14 7.60
N THR A 70 0.97 -7.40 8.89
CA THR A 70 0.03 -6.59 9.69
C THR A 70 0.52 -5.17 9.87
N SER A 71 1.81 -4.97 10.14
CA SER A 71 2.39 -3.64 10.36
C SER A 71 2.24 -2.74 9.14
N ILE A 72 2.54 -3.26 7.95
CA ILE A 72 2.42 -2.49 6.70
C ILE A 72 0.95 -2.31 6.31
N ALA A 73 0.10 -3.33 6.47
CA ALA A 73 -1.35 -3.19 6.25
C ALA A 73 -1.97 -2.14 7.17
N LEU A 74 -1.54 -2.08 8.43
CA LEU A 74 -2.01 -1.10 9.41
C LEU A 74 -1.63 0.32 8.97
N LEU A 75 -0.42 0.55 8.43
CA LEU A 75 -0.04 1.86 7.90
C LEU A 75 -0.97 2.32 6.77
N ASP A 76 -1.38 1.42 5.88
CA ASP A 76 -2.37 1.73 4.85
C ASP A 76 -3.74 2.08 5.44
N VAL A 77 -4.19 1.34 6.45
CA VAL A 77 -5.45 1.63 7.16
C VAL A 77 -5.39 2.98 7.87
N LEU A 78 -4.29 3.28 8.56
CA LEU A 78 -4.07 4.55 9.26
C LEU A 78 -3.99 5.72 8.28
N ALA A 79 -3.32 5.54 7.14
CA ALA A 79 -3.29 6.53 6.07
C ALA A 79 -4.67 6.76 5.46
N GLY A 80 -5.45 5.68 5.25
CA GLY A 80 -6.84 5.78 4.80
C GLY A 80 -7.74 6.49 5.81
N LEU A 81 -7.57 6.19 7.09
CA LEU A 81 -8.29 6.85 8.19
C LEU A 81 -7.92 8.34 8.27
N PHE A 82 -6.64 8.66 8.16
CA PHE A 82 -6.16 10.04 8.09
C PHE A 82 -6.81 10.80 6.94
N MET A 83 -6.86 10.21 5.74
CA MET A 83 -7.51 10.79 4.57
C MET A 83 -9.03 10.94 4.74
N ALA A 84 -9.69 9.96 5.34
CA ALA A 84 -11.13 10.01 5.61
C ALA A 84 -11.51 11.14 6.59
N LEU A 85 -10.62 11.46 7.54
CA LEU A 85 -10.83 12.47 8.57
C LEU A 85 -10.33 13.87 8.19
N ASN A 86 -9.25 13.98 7.40
CA ASN A 86 -8.50 15.21 7.17
C ASN A 86 -8.31 15.57 5.68
N PHE A 87 -9.22 15.11 4.81
CA PHE A 87 -9.05 15.24 3.37
C PHE A 87 -8.71 16.66 2.86
N GLU A 88 -9.40 17.69 3.38
CA GLU A 88 -9.18 19.09 2.99
C GLU A 88 -7.76 19.56 3.37
N LEU A 89 -7.21 19.03 4.46
CA LEU A 89 -5.85 19.34 4.92
C LEU A 89 -4.81 18.64 4.04
N ALA A 90 -5.06 17.38 3.67
CA ALA A 90 -4.16 16.57 2.85
C ALA A 90 -3.97 17.13 1.43
N PHE A 91 -5.01 17.75 0.85
CA PHE A 91 -4.96 18.35 -0.48
C PHE A 91 -4.08 19.60 -0.54
N ASN A 92 -3.90 20.30 0.59
CA ASN A 92 -3.12 21.53 0.68
C ASN A 92 -1.61 21.27 0.90
N VAL A 93 -1.18 20.02 1.02
CA VAL A 93 0.23 19.66 1.16
C VAL A 93 0.87 19.54 -0.23
N PRO A 94 1.81 20.42 -0.63
CA PRO A 94 2.31 20.50 -2.01
C PRO A 94 3.01 19.22 -2.50
N LEU A 95 3.66 18.47 -1.60
CA LEU A 95 4.31 17.20 -1.92
C LEU A 95 3.31 16.09 -2.28
N LEU A 96 2.21 16.01 -1.52
CA LEU A 96 1.13 15.05 -1.77
C LEU A 96 0.31 15.49 -2.98
N GLY A 97 0.01 16.78 -3.11
CA GLY A 97 -0.80 17.32 -4.21
C GLY A 97 -0.30 16.96 -5.61
N GLY A 98 1.02 17.02 -5.85
CA GLY A 98 1.61 16.64 -7.15
C GLY A 98 1.56 15.15 -7.47
N TRP A 99 1.61 14.28 -6.45
CA TRP A 99 1.42 12.84 -6.61
C TRP A 99 -0.06 12.50 -6.86
N ILE A 100 -0.96 13.18 -6.15
CA ILE A 100 -2.41 13.06 -6.26
C ILE A 100 -2.90 13.47 -7.65
N SER A 101 -2.43 14.59 -8.20
CA SER A 101 -2.86 15.07 -9.53
C SER A 101 -2.52 14.08 -10.63
N ARG A 102 -1.27 13.58 -10.65
CA ARG A 102 -0.85 12.55 -11.62
C ARG A 102 -1.66 11.27 -11.52
N PHE A 103 -1.95 10.82 -10.29
CA PHE A 103 -2.78 9.63 -10.06
C PHE A 103 -4.23 9.86 -10.52
N MET A 104 -4.78 11.05 -10.28
CA MET A 104 -6.13 11.44 -10.64
C MET A 104 -6.32 11.61 -12.16
N ASP A 105 -5.31 12.14 -12.87
CA ASP A 105 -5.34 12.28 -14.34
C ASP A 105 -5.38 10.90 -15.04
N HIS A 106 -4.54 9.96 -14.58
CA HIS A 106 -4.55 8.59 -15.11
C HIS A 106 -5.80 7.81 -14.69
N GLY A 107 -6.27 8.02 -13.45
CA GLY A 107 -7.46 7.36 -12.91
C GLY A 107 -8.75 7.79 -13.61
N GLN A 108 -8.92 9.09 -13.87
CA GLN A 108 -10.09 9.59 -14.60
C GLN A 108 -10.12 9.14 -16.06
N ALA A 109 -8.96 9.12 -16.75
CA ALA A 109 -8.86 8.60 -18.11
C ALA A 109 -9.20 7.09 -18.19
N PHE A 110 -8.85 6.31 -17.16
CA PHE A 110 -9.19 4.89 -17.07
C PHE A 110 -10.68 4.67 -16.76
N LEU A 111 -11.23 5.44 -15.82
CA LEU A 111 -12.60 5.30 -15.35
C LEU A 111 -13.64 5.80 -16.36
N SER A 112 -13.33 6.87 -17.10
CA SER A 112 -14.17 7.42 -18.18
C SER A 112 -14.36 6.44 -19.34
N ARG A 113 -13.33 5.61 -19.64
CA ARG A 113 -13.40 4.56 -20.68
C ARG A 113 -14.18 3.32 -20.24
N ARG A 114 -14.47 3.14 -18.94
CA ARG A 114 -15.03 1.89 -18.39
C ARG A 114 -16.11 2.14 -17.32
N PRO A 115 -17.27 2.71 -17.69
CA PRO A 115 -18.34 3.08 -16.75
C PRO A 115 -18.94 1.89 -15.99
N TYR A 116 -18.78 0.65 -16.48
CA TYR A 116 -19.19 -0.57 -15.77
C TYR A 116 -18.43 -0.80 -14.45
N LEU A 117 -17.26 -0.19 -14.27
CA LEU A 117 -16.56 -0.18 -12.97
C LEU A 117 -17.37 0.52 -11.88
N LYS A 118 -18.33 1.39 -12.24
CA LYS A 118 -19.29 1.98 -11.29
C LYS A 118 -20.32 0.98 -10.74
N LYS A 119 -20.45 -0.23 -11.30
CA LYS A 119 -21.26 -1.30 -10.67
C LYS A 119 -20.46 -2.10 -9.64
N PHE A 120 -19.13 -2.06 -9.72
CA PHE A 120 -18.19 -2.83 -8.91
C PHE A 120 -17.17 -1.93 -8.20
N TYR A 121 -17.56 -0.71 -7.80
CA TYR A 121 -16.63 0.27 -7.22
C TYR A 121 -15.97 -0.24 -5.93
N PHE A 122 -16.69 -1.01 -5.11
CA PHE A 122 -16.15 -1.58 -3.89
C PHE A 122 -15.07 -2.62 -4.16
N SER A 123 -15.38 -3.65 -4.96
CA SER A 123 -14.42 -4.70 -5.29
C SER A 123 -13.27 -4.17 -6.14
N GLY A 124 -13.54 -3.23 -7.05
CA GLY A 124 -12.50 -2.55 -7.81
C GLY A 124 -11.52 -1.78 -6.91
N LEU A 125 -12.03 -1.11 -5.87
CA LEU A 125 -11.20 -0.41 -4.91
C LEU A 125 -10.41 -1.38 -4.01
N VAL A 126 -11.03 -2.46 -3.55
CA VAL A 126 -10.33 -3.53 -2.81
C VAL A 126 -9.19 -4.09 -3.64
N LEU A 127 -9.44 -4.45 -4.90
CA LEU A 127 -8.42 -4.97 -5.81
C LEU A 127 -7.33 -3.93 -6.08
N PHE A 128 -7.71 -2.67 -6.29
CA PHE A 128 -6.77 -1.57 -6.48
C PHE A 128 -5.78 -1.46 -5.33
N VAL A 129 -6.28 -1.45 -4.08
CA VAL A 129 -5.43 -1.39 -2.89
C VAL A 129 -4.67 -2.70 -2.67
N MET A 130 -5.26 -3.84 -3.03
CA MET A 130 -4.63 -5.16 -2.92
C MET A 130 -3.38 -5.28 -3.78
N PHE A 131 -3.46 -4.85 -5.05
CA PHE A 131 -2.32 -4.94 -5.96
C PHE A 131 -1.16 -4.07 -5.48
N PRO A 132 0.10 -4.56 -5.53
CA PRO A 132 1.28 -3.80 -5.13
C PRO A 132 1.69 -2.78 -6.20
N LEU A 133 0.79 -1.86 -6.51
CA LEU A 133 1.13 -0.69 -7.32
C LEU A 133 1.56 0.43 -6.38
N GLN A 134 2.70 1.06 -6.67
CA GLN A 134 3.22 2.11 -5.81
C GLN A 134 2.19 3.22 -5.62
N GLY A 135 1.88 3.50 -4.35
CA GLY A 135 0.89 4.49 -3.93
C GLY A 135 -0.58 4.06 -4.05
N SER A 136 -0.88 2.82 -4.43
CA SER A 136 -2.24 2.27 -4.33
C SER A 136 -2.74 2.02 -2.89
N GLY A 137 -1.89 2.21 -1.89
CA GLY A 137 -2.18 2.05 -0.46
C GLY A 137 -3.23 3.01 0.08
N GLY A 138 -3.17 3.31 1.38
CA GLY A 138 -4.22 4.07 2.08
C GLY A 138 -4.58 5.43 1.45
N ILE A 139 -3.58 6.16 0.96
CA ILE A 139 -3.76 7.48 0.34
C ILE A 139 -4.39 7.36 -1.05
N GLY A 140 -3.80 6.56 -1.94
CA GLY A 140 -4.32 6.35 -3.30
C GLY A 140 -5.72 5.74 -3.31
N GLY A 141 -5.95 4.74 -2.46
CA GLY A 141 -7.27 4.14 -2.29
C GLY A 141 -8.33 5.14 -1.82
N SER A 142 -7.97 6.04 -0.90
CA SER A 142 -8.89 7.08 -0.42
C SER A 142 -9.29 8.07 -1.52
N LEU A 143 -8.34 8.41 -2.40
CA LEU A 143 -8.57 9.30 -3.53
C LEU A 143 -9.41 8.62 -4.61
N ALA A 144 -9.04 7.40 -4.98
CA ALA A 144 -9.78 6.58 -5.94
C ALA A 144 -11.24 6.37 -5.49
N GLY A 145 -11.45 6.01 -4.22
CA GLY A 145 -12.79 5.86 -3.65
C GLY A 145 -13.61 7.15 -3.69
N ARG A 146 -12.98 8.31 -3.47
CA ARG A 146 -13.66 9.61 -3.55
C ARG A 146 -14.00 10.01 -4.98
N LEU A 147 -13.10 9.74 -5.94
CA LEU A 147 -13.38 9.94 -7.37
C LEU A 147 -14.57 9.09 -7.85
N LEU A 148 -14.75 7.92 -7.23
CA LEU A 148 -15.90 7.04 -7.45
C LEU A 148 -17.18 7.52 -6.73
N GLY A 149 -17.12 8.59 -5.93
CA GLY A 149 -18.25 9.10 -5.16
C GLY A 149 -18.65 8.21 -3.97
N MET A 150 -17.75 7.34 -3.50
CA MET A 150 -18.06 6.41 -2.42
C MET A 150 -18.11 7.10 -1.04
N PRO A 151 -18.99 6.64 -0.13
CA PRO A 151 -19.02 7.15 1.23
C PRO A 151 -17.76 6.75 1.99
N ARG A 152 -17.31 7.63 2.92
CA ARG A 152 -16.02 7.52 3.62
C ARG A 152 -15.81 6.17 4.32
N GLY A 153 -16.84 5.62 4.96
CA GLY A 153 -16.77 4.33 5.64
C GLY A 153 -16.54 3.16 4.68
N THR A 154 -17.20 3.16 3.52
CA THR A 154 -17.03 2.12 2.50
C THR A 154 -15.65 2.18 1.86
N VAL A 155 -15.10 3.38 1.68
CA VAL A 155 -13.71 3.57 1.22
C VAL A 155 -12.72 3.00 2.24
N LEU A 156 -12.89 3.32 3.52
CA LEU A 156 -12.02 2.80 4.58
C LEU A 156 -12.09 1.27 4.70
N LEU A 157 -13.30 0.68 4.57
CA LEU A 157 -13.48 -0.77 4.55
C LEU A 157 -12.77 -1.41 3.35
N ALA A 158 -12.91 -0.83 2.17
CA ALA A 158 -12.24 -1.33 0.96
C ALA A 158 -10.72 -1.26 1.08
N ILE A 159 -10.19 -0.16 1.62
CA ILE A 159 -8.75 0.00 1.91
C ILE A 159 -8.30 -1.05 2.90
N THR A 160 -9.06 -1.28 3.98
CA THR A 160 -8.70 -2.26 5.00
C THR A 160 -8.62 -3.66 4.39
N LEU A 161 -9.66 -4.11 3.69
CA LEU A 161 -9.65 -5.43 3.06
C LEU A 161 -8.53 -5.56 2.01
N GLY A 162 -8.38 -4.55 1.14
CA GLY A 162 -7.33 -4.57 0.12
C GLY A 162 -5.93 -4.57 0.71
N ALA A 163 -5.67 -3.75 1.73
CA ALA A 163 -4.38 -3.67 2.39
C ALA A 163 -3.99 -4.99 3.06
N PHE A 164 -4.91 -5.59 3.83
CA PHE A 164 -4.66 -6.89 4.46
C PHE A 164 -4.47 -8.00 3.43
N LEU A 165 -5.36 -8.12 2.44
CA LEU A 165 -5.23 -9.12 1.38
C LEU A 165 -3.92 -8.96 0.62
N GLY A 166 -3.57 -7.73 0.24
CA GLY A 166 -2.36 -7.44 -0.52
C GLY A 166 -1.10 -7.70 0.29
N CYS A 167 -1.03 -7.22 1.53
CA CYS A 167 0.13 -7.42 2.38
C CYS A 167 0.32 -8.89 2.75
N TYR A 168 -0.77 -9.62 3.06
CA TYR A 168 -0.66 -11.04 3.40
C TYR A 168 -0.30 -11.90 2.19
N LEU A 169 -0.81 -11.57 1.00
CA LEU A 169 -0.43 -12.24 -0.24
C LEU A 169 1.08 -12.10 -0.50
N ILE A 170 1.61 -10.88 -0.34
CA ILE A 170 3.06 -10.63 -0.49
C ILE A 170 3.84 -11.32 0.62
N ALA A 171 3.37 -11.24 1.86
CA ALA A 171 4.06 -11.81 3.02
C ALA A 171 4.15 -13.33 2.92
N LEU A 172 3.03 -14.02 2.70
CA LEU A 172 3.00 -15.48 2.52
C LEU A 172 3.78 -15.92 1.29
N GLY A 173 3.67 -15.17 0.18
CA GLY A 173 4.46 -15.46 -1.02
C GLY A 173 5.97 -15.33 -0.79
N SER A 174 6.38 -14.30 -0.05
CA SER A 174 7.79 -14.06 0.29
C SER A 174 8.33 -15.08 1.27
N GLU A 175 7.55 -15.45 2.30
CA GLU A 175 7.87 -16.52 3.25
C GLU A 175 8.10 -17.84 2.50
N PHE A 176 7.15 -18.21 1.63
CA PHE A 176 7.25 -19.45 0.85
C PHE A 176 8.49 -19.48 -0.05
N ILE A 177 8.80 -18.36 -0.73
CA ILE A 177 10.01 -18.25 -1.56
C ILE A 177 11.27 -18.38 -0.69
N TRP A 178 11.30 -17.70 0.46
CA TRP A 178 12.43 -17.72 1.38
C TRP A 178 12.70 -19.12 1.95
N GLU A 179 11.66 -19.80 2.44
CA GLU A 179 11.75 -21.18 2.91
C GLU A 179 12.23 -22.13 1.81
N LEU A 180 11.75 -21.95 0.58
CA LEU A 180 12.14 -22.78 -0.56
C LEU A 180 13.61 -22.57 -0.92
N VAL A 181 14.13 -21.35 -0.83
CA VAL A 181 15.54 -21.02 -1.04
C VAL A 181 16.43 -21.68 0.03
N ILE A 182 16.02 -21.66 1.30
CA ILE A 182 16.79 -22.27 2.40
C ILE A 182 16.76 -23.81 2.30
N THR A 183 15.61 -24.39 2.03
CA THR A 183 15.42 -25.86 2.07
C THR A 183 15.91 -26.54 0.79
N ARG A 184 15.69 -25.91 -0.37
CA ARG A 184 16.03 -26.45 -1.70
C ARG A 184 16.50 -25.32 -2.61
N PRO A 185 17.77 -24.87 -2.49
CA PRO A 185 18.25 -23.67 -3.17
C PRO A 185 18.07 -23.69 -4.69
N ALA A 186 18.26 -24.85 -5.33
CA ALA A 186 18.05 -24.99 -6.77
C ALA A 186 16.60 -24.72 -7.20
N LEU A 187 15.60 -25.19 -6.43
CA LEU A 187 14.18 -24.93 -6.71
C LEU A 187 13.79 -23.51 -6.32
N GLY A 188 14.25 -23.01 -5.18
CA GLY A 188 14.00 -21.63 -4.74
C GLY A 188 14.48 -20.59 -5.75
N ILE A 189 15.71 -20.74 -6.25
CA ILE A 189 16.27 -19.87 -7.29
C ILE A 189 15.47 -20.00 -8.59
N THR A 190 15.09 -21.22 -8.99
CA THR A 190 14.31 -21.43 -10.22
C THR A 190 12.95 -20.74 -10.14
N VAL A 191 12.24 -20.84 -9.01
CA VAL A 191 10.96 -20.16 -8.80
C VAL A 191 11.14 -18.64 -8.79
N ALA A 192 12.15 -18.11 -8.10
CA ALA A 192 12.44 -16.68 -8.10
C ALA A 192 12.73 -16.15 -9.52
N VAL A 193 13.57 -16.85 -10.29
CA VAL A 193 13.88 -16.51 -11.69
C VAL A 193 12.63 -16.60 -12.57
N ALA A 194 11.79 -17.61 -12.39
CA ALA A 194 10.54 -17.75 -13.16
C ALA A 194 9.55 -16.60 -12.89
N VAL A 195 9.42 -16.17 -11.63
CA VAL A 195 8.59 -15.01 -11.26
C VAL A 195 9.14 -13.74 -11.93
N ILE A 196 10.44 -13.49 -11.84
CA ILE A 196 11.09 -12.34 -12.47
C ILE A 196 10.92 -12.38 -13.99
N ALA A 197 11.14 -13.54 -14.62
CA ALA A 197 10.99 -13.72 -16.07
C ALA A 197 9.56 -13.48 -16.53
N THR A 198 8.56 -13.90 -15.75
CA THR A 198 7.14 -13.67 -16.05
C THR A 198 6.79 -12.19 -15.98
N ILE A 199 7.30 -11.47 -14.97
CA ILE A 199 7.13 -10.02 -14.85
C ILE A 199 7.81 -9.30 -16.03
N LEU A 200 9.03 -9.71 -16.39
CA LEU A 200 9.76 -9.14 -17.52
C LEU A 200 9.06 -9.38 -18.86
N ALA A 201 8.55 -10.60 -19.08
CA ALA A 201 7.79 -10.95 -20.28
C ALA A 201 6.48 -10.14 -20.36
N GLY A 202 5.79 -9.96 -19.24
CA GLY A 202 4.62 -9.10 -19.13
C GLY A 202 4.95 -7.64 -19.45
N TYR A 203 6.06 -7.12 -18.91
CA TYR A 203 6.54 -5.76 -19.19
C TYR A 203 6.93 -5.56 -20.67
N LEU A 204 7.63 -6.53 -21.27
CA LEU A 204 7.99 -6.50 -22.69
C LEU A 204 6.76 -6.59 -23.60
N ALA A 205 5.79 -7.44 -23.26
CA ALA A 205 4.53 -7.55 -23.99
C ALA A 205 3.70 -6.26 -23.88
N TYR A 206 3.67 -5.64 -22.71
CA TYR A 206 3.05 -4.33 -22.49
C TYR A 206 3.73 -3.24 -23.31
N ARG A 207 5.07 -3.16 -23.27
CA ARG A 207 5.87 -2.19 -24.04
C ARG A 207 5.71 -2.36 -25.54
N ARG A 208 5.58 -3.59 -26.05
CA ARG A 208 5.33 -3.87 -27.48
C ARG A 208 3.93 -3.46 -27.96
N ARG A 209 2.95 -3.35 -27.05
CA ARG A 209 1.56 -2.95 -27.38
C ARG A 209 1.30 -1.45 -27.24
N MET A 210 2.25 -0.66 -26.75
CA MET A 210 2.14 0.80 -26.77
C MET A 210 2.58 1.35 -28.13
N PRO A 211 1.73 2.13 -28.83
CA PRO A 211 2.15 2.93 -29.98
C PRO A 211 3.25 3.89 -29.51
N ARG A 212 4.33 4.01 -30.28
CA ARG A 212 5.32 5.09 -30.07
C ARG A 212 4.56 6.41 -30.14
N VAL A 213 4.56 7.18 -29.06
CA VAL A 213 4.22 8.61 -29.15
C VAL A 213 5.30 9.20 -30.04
N SER A 214 4.89 9.68 -31.20
CA SER A 214 5.72 10.44 -32.13
C SER A 214 6.09 11.74 -31.46
N ASP A 215 7.36 11.87 -31.07
CA ASP A 215 7.96 13.16 -30.77
C ASP A 215 8.14 13.88 -32.12
N GLU A 216 7.22 14.81 -32.42
CA GLU A 216 7.46 15.92 -33.35
C GLU A 216 7.98 17.12 -32.57
#